data_AF-A0A6I1H617-F1
#
_entry.id   AF-A0A6I1H617-F1
#
_cell.length_a   1.000
_cell.length_b   1.000
_cell.length_c   1.000
_cell.angle_alpha   90.00
_cell.angle_beta   90.00
_cell.angle_gamma   90.00
#
_symmetry.space_group_name_H-M   'P 1'
#
loop_
_entity.id
_entity.type
_entity.pdbx_description
1 polymer ?
#
loop_
_entity_poly.entity_id
_entity_poly.type
_entity_poly.pdbx_seq_one_letter_code
_entity_poly.pdbx_strand_id
1 'polypeptide(L)'
;MAGSIEAPLNFSLDVRQGPVSPGMQDRAAMQQARLLHLLTRRLGNDGARAQLIETDISWIRLTADLAYKFKKAIRRDVLDYGSLAARRVACEEELRLNRRFAPELYLGLASVSGSCSRPVIDGTGTVLEVAVRMRRFAQCALWQARLAARARAGGDPSDADQAVLAYQMTHAGAQGLSADELDEAVAVTNDARCDGEALAALASRWRERLQRQARASPGDQGTLLLSDRQAPVQ
;
A
#
# COMPACT_ATOMS: atom_id res chain seq x y z
N MET A 1 -27.36 -36.01 10.01
CA MET A 1 -26.95 -35.28 8.80
C MET A 1 -27.09 -33.80 9.15
N ALA A 2 -26.04 -33.09 9.61
CA ALA A 2 -24.95 -32.50 8.81
C ALA A 2 -25.52 -31.70 7.62
N GLY A 3 -25.41 -30.38 7.53
CA GLY A 3 -24.82 -29.38 8.42
C GLY A 3 -25.22 -27.97 7.98
N SER A 4 -25.37 -27.09 8.97
CA SER A 4 -25.42 -25.64 8.80
C SER A 4 -24.01 -25.09 8.59
N ILE A 5 -23.79 -24.21 7.62
CA ILE A 5 -22.78 -23.13 7.72
C ILE A 5 -23.33 -21.88 7.02
N GLU A 6 -23.71 -20.91 7.82
CA GLU A 6 -23.79 -19.49 7.47
C GLU A 6 -22.38 -18.90 7.33
N ALA A 7 -22.18 -18.00 6.36
CA ALA A 7 -21.55 -16.68 6.56
C ALA A 7 -21.38 -15.95 5.21
N PRO A 8 -22.02 -14.79 4.98
CA PRO A 8 -21.47 -13.78 4.09
C PRO A 8 -20.44 -12.94 4.87
N LEU A 9 -19.25 -12.81 4.30
CA LEU A 9 -18.17 -11.96 4.80
C LEU A 9 -18.60 -10.49 4.75
N ASN A 10 -19.03 -9.97 5.90
CA ASN A 10 -19.20 -8.54 6.14
C ASN A 10 -17.82 -7.86 6.10
N PHE A 11 -17.53 -7.11 5.03
CA PHE A 11 -16.47 -6.10 5.02
C PHE A 11 -16.98 -4.87 5.78
N SER A 12 -16.78 -4.86 7.10
CA SER A 12 -16.88 -3.64 7.90
C SER A 12 -15.45 -3.18 8.23
N LEU A 13 -14.99 -2.13 7.53
CA LEU A 13 -13.73 -1.46 7.83
C LEU A 13 -13.99 -0.42 8.94
N ASP A 14 -14.45 -0.89 10.09
CA ASP A 14 -14.57 -0.07 11.29
C ASP A 14 -13.18 0.04 11.92
N VAL A 15 -12.32 0.90 11.34
CA VAL A 15 -11.05 1.32 11.97
C VAL A 15 -11.33 2.58 12.78
N ARG A 16 -12.30 2.50 13.70
CA ARG A 16 -12.30 3.39 14.86
C ARG A 16 -11.22 2.90 15.82
N GLN A 17 -10.02 3.45 15.70
CA GLN A 17 -9.10 3.49 16.82
C GLN A 17 -8.79 4.94 17.13
N GLY A 18 -9.25 5.39 18.31
CA GLY A 18 -8.90 6.68 18.88
C GLY A 18 -7.38 6.87 18.95
N PRO A 19 -6.90 8.08 19.29
CA PRO A 19 -5.47 8.40 19.31
C PRO A 19 -4.74 7.34 20.14
N VAL A 20 -3.87 6.58 19.49
CA VAL A 20 -2.99 5.65 20.19
C VAL A 20 -1.88 6.48 20.82
N SER A 21 -1.77 6.38 22.14
CA SER A 21 -0.75 7.10 22.89
C SER A 21 0.63 6.87 22.26
N PRO A 22 1.46 7.92 22.07
CA PRO A 22 2.77 7.82 21.40
C PRO A 22 3.63 6.65 21.88
N GLY A 23 3.63 6.37 23.19
CA GLY A 23 4.39 5.28 23.79
C GLY A 23 3.93 3.86 23.42
N MET A 24 2.68 3.66 22.98
CA MET A 24 2.19 2.34 22.52
C MET A 24 2.63 2.07 21.07
N GLN A 25 2.64 3.11 20.24
CA GLN A 25 3.15 3.03 18.87
C GLN A 25 4.66 2.77 18.86
N ASP A 26 5.42 3.45 19.73
CA ASP A 26 6.86 3.23 19.87
C ASP A 26 7.18 1.79 20.32
N ARG A 27 6.36 1.22 21.22
CA ARG A 27 6.51 -0.18 21.65
C ARG A 27 6.23 -1.17 20.52
N ALA A 28 5.17 -0.98 19.75
CA ALA A 28 4.83 -1.85 18.62
C ALA A 28 5.92 -1.80 17.54
N ALA A 29 6.40 -0.60 17.20
CA ALA A 29 7.51 -0.40 16.27
C ALA A 29 8.81 -1.09 16.77
N MET A 30 9.14 -0.92 18.05
CA MET A 30 10.30 -1.56 18.68
C MET A 30 10.19 -3.08 18.69
N GLN A 31 9.00 -3.63 19.00
CA GLN A 31 8.75 -5.06 19.02
C GLN A 31 8.88 -5.65 17.60
N GLN A 32 8.33 -4.98 16.60
CA GLN A 32 8.48 -5.36 15.21
C GLN A 32 9.95 -5.34 14.78
N ALA A 33 10.67 -4.25 15.05
CA ALA A 33 12.08 -4.14 14.69
C ALA A 33 12.93 -5.27 15.30
N ARG A 34 12.68 -5.63 16.57
CA ARG A 34 13.32 -6.77 17.23
C ARG A 34 13.00 -8.10 16.55
N LEU A 35 11.72 -8.34 16.22
CA LEU A 35 11.27 -9.54 15.51
C LEU A 35 12.00 -9.68 14.17
N LEU A 36 12.03 -8.61 13.37
CA LEU A 36 12.66 -8.61 12.05
C LEU A 36 14.18 -8.73 12.12
N HIS A 37 14.82 -8.19 13.17
CA HIS A 37 16.25 -8.40 13.41
C HIS A 37 16.60 -9.85 13.72
N LEU A 38 15.79 -10.52 14.57
CA LEU A 38 15.98 -11.94 14.87
C LEU A 38 15.72 -12.83 13.66
N LEU A 39 14.68 -12.52 12.88
CA LEU A 39 14.39 -13.19 11.61
C LEU A 39 15.56 -13.03 10.63
N THR A 40 16.07 -11.81 10.51
CA THR A 40 17.22 -11.45 9.69
C THR A 40 18.44 -12.31 10.03
N ARG A 41 18.76 -12.48 11.31
CA ARG A 41 19.89 -13.33 11.74
C ARG A 41 19.68 -14.79 11.35
N ARG A 42 18.46 -15.34 11.48
CA ARG A 42 18.20 -16.74 11.07
C ARG A 42 18.37 -16.93 9.57
N LEU A 43 17.79 -16.05 8.76
CA LEU A 43 17.89 -16.12 7.30
C LEU A 43 19.33 -15.92 6.78
N GLY A 44 20.20 -15.26 7.56
CA GLY A 44 21.60 -15.04 7.21
C GLY A 44 22.53 -16.22 7.49
N ASN A 45 22.09 -17.22 8.23
CA ASN A 45 22.88 -18.42 8.53
C ASN A 45 22.83 -19.47 7.40
N ASP A 46 21.95 -19.30 6.42
CA ASP A 46 21.75 -20.23 5.29
C ASP A 46 22.66 -19.89 4.07
N GLY A 47 23.83 -19.31 4.30
CA GLY A 47 24.89 -19.13 3.29
C GLY A 47 24.81 -17.87 2.41
N ALA A 48 23.68 -17.17 2.35
CA ALA A 48 23.57 -15.87 1.71
C ALA A 48 23.66 -14.76 2.77
N ARG A 49 24.60 -13.82 2.61
CA ARG A 49 24.73 -12.63 3.45
C ARG A 49 23.49 -11.76 3.23
N ALA A 50 22.44 -12.08 3.99
CA ALA A 50 21.16 -11.49 3.73
C ALA A 50 21.23 -10.00 4.13
N GLN A 51 20.77 -9.13 3.23
CA GLN A 51 20.84 -7.67 3.35
C GLN A 51 19.51 -7.13 3.86
N LEU A 52 19.54 -6.13 4.73
CA LEU A 52 18.34 -5.40 5.15
C LEU A 52 18.42 -4.01 4.52
N ILE A 53 17.38 -3.64 3.78
CA ILE A 53 17.21 -2.31 3.22
C ILE A 53 16.04 -1.67 3.96
N GLU A 54 16.25 -0.45 4.42
CA GLU A 54 15.22 0.34 5.07
C GLU A 54 14.70 1.40 4.10
N THR A 55 13.39 1.57 4.05
CA THR A 55 12.72 2.70 3.39
C THR A 55 11.88 3.45 4.42
N ASP A 56 11.26 4.56 4.02
CA ASP A 56 10.46 5.39 4.93
C ASP A 56 9.31 4.63 5.60
N ILE A 57 8.71 3.66 4.90
CA ILE A 57 7.51 2.94 5.36
C ILE A 57 7.66 1.42 5.32
N SER A 58 8.83 0.88 4.99
CA SER A 58 9.03 -0.56 4.85
C SER A 58 10.44 -1.01 5.21
N TRP A 59 10.55 -2.29 5.55
CA TRP A 59 11.80 -3.05 5.64
C TRP A 59 11.84 -4.07 4.51
N ILE A 60 12.95 -4.16 3.80
CA ILE A 60 13.14 -5.14 2.72
C ILE A 60 14.29 -6.06 3.10
N ARG A 61 13.97 -7.34 3.29
CA ARG A 61 14.94 -8.39 3.58
C ARG A 61 15.30 -9.16 2.32
N LEU A 62 16.55 -9.10 1.89
CA LEU A 62 17.06 -9.85 0.74
C LEU A 62 17.73 -11.14 1.19
N THR A 63 17.34 -12.28 0.61
CA THR A 63 18.03 -13.57 0.72
C THR A 63 18.78 -13.88 -0.58
N ALA A 64 19.20 -15.12 -0.83
CA ALA A 64 19.85 -15.50 -2.09
C ALA A 64 18.97 -15.12 -3.30
N ASP A 65 17.73 -15.61 -3.30
CA ASP A 65 16.87 -15.60 -4.50
C ASP A 65 15.56 -14.83 -4.26
N LEU A 66 15.28 -14.45 -3.02
CA LEU A 66 14.02 -13.83 -2.60
C LEU A 66 14.25 -12.48 -1.92
N ALA A 67 13.21 -11.67 -1.95
CA ALA A 67 13.08 -10.44 -1.19
C ALA A 67 11.76 -10.49 -0.41
N TYR A 68 11.79 -10.08 0.86
CA TYR A 68 10.61 -10.00 1.71
C TYR A 68 10.42 -8.55 2.14
N LYS A 69 9.30 -7.95 1.76
CA LYS A 69 8.97 -6.57 2.11
C LYS A 69 7.94 -6.54 3.23
N PHE A 70 8.34 -6.00 4.37
CA PHE A 70 7.52 -5.80 5.56
C PHE A 70 7.12 -4.33 5.66
N LYS A 71 5.84 -4.05 5.93
CA LYS A 71 5.40 -2.68 6.25
C LYS A 71 5.86 -2.32 7.66
N LYS A 72 6.37 -1.10 7.87
CA LYS A 72 6.73 -0.62 9.21
C LYS A 72 5.47 -0.48 10.08
N ALA A 73 5.55 -0.84 11.36
CA ALA A 73 4.48 -0.66 12.33
C ALA A 73 4.40 0.82 12.75
N ILE A 74 3.82 1.65 11.88
CA ILE A 74 3.74 3.10 12.05
C ILE A 74 2.34 3.61 11.75
N ARG A 75 1.98 4.74 12.36
CA ARG A 75 0.86 5.59 11.99
C ARG A 75 1.38 6.99 11.67
N ARG A 76 0.94 7.52 10.53
CA ARG A 76 1.18 8.88 10.04
C ARG A 76 -0.15 9.45 9.57
N ASP A 77 -0.17 10.74 9.28
CA ASP A 77 -1.38 11.51 8.94
C ASP A 77 -2.22 10.89 7.80
N VAL A 78 -1.57 10.21 6.85
CA VAL A 78 -2.22 9.59 5.68
C VAL A 78 -2.01 8.07 5.59
N LEU A 79 -1.43 7.44 6.64
CA LEU A 79 -1.00 6.03 6.56
C LEU A 79 -1.09 5.35 7.93
N ASP A 80 -1.91 4.30 8.04
CA ASP A 80 -1.98 3.44 9.23
C ASP A 80 -1.51 2.01 8.92
N TYR A 81 -0.33 1.67 9.42
CA TYR A 81 0.24 0.32 9.47
C TYR A 81 0.47 -0.16 10.91
N GLY A 82 -0.19 0.47 11.89
CA GLY A 82 0.04 0.20 13.31
C GLY A 82 -0.35 -1.22 13.72
N SER A 83 -1.44 -1.75 13.17
CA SER A 83 -1.90 -3.11 13.46
C SER A 83 -1.38 -4.14 12.44
N LEU A 84 -1.25 -5.39 12.88
CA LEU A 84 -0.90 -6.51 11.99
C LEU A 84 -1.93 -6.70 10.88
N ALA A 85 -3.22 -6.52 11.19
CA ALA A 85 -4.30 -6.59 10.21
C ALA A 85 -4.17 -5.51 9.13
N ALA A 86 -3.88 -4.26 9.52
CA ALA A 86 -3.68 -3.17 8.57
C ALA A 86 -2.47 -3.44 7.65
N ARG A 87 -1.37 -3.97 8.20
CA ARG A 87 -0.21 -4.37 7.40
C ARG A 87 -0.52 -5.51 6.44
N ARG A 88 -1.33 -6.48 6.86
CA ARG A 88 -1.77 -7.58 5.98
C ARG A 88 -2.56 -7.05 4.79
N VAL A 89 -3.58 -6.22 5.03
CA VAL A 89 -4.38 -5.59 3.97
C VAL A 89 -3.49 -4.80 3.01
N ALA A 90 -2.56 -4.01 3.54
CA ALA A 90 -1.62 -3.25 2.72
C ALA A 90 -0.69 -4.12 1.86
N CYS A 91 -0.30 -5.31 2.35
CA CYS A 91 0.48 -6.28 1.58
C CYS A 91 -0.38 -6.95 0.49
N GLU A 92 -1.65 -7.24 0.77
CA GLU A 92 -2.61 -7.81 -0.19
C GLU A 92 -2.88 -6.82 -1.33
N GLU A 93 -3.11 -5.54 -1.02
CA GLU A 93 -3.28 -4.49 -2.03
C GLU A 93 -2.01 -4.27 -2.85
N GLU A 94 -0.83 -4.28 -2.22
CA GLU A 94 0.43 -4.20 -2.95
C GLU A 94 0.59 -5.35 -3.96
N LEU A 95 0.20 -6.57 -3.58
CA LEU A 95 0.19 -7.71 -4.49
C LEU A 95 -0.83 -7.55 -5.61
N ARG A 96 -2.08 -7.17 -5.28
CA ARG A 96 -3.16 -6.99 -6.26
C ARG A 96 -2.78 -5.99 -7.33
N LEU A 97 -2.23 -4.84 -6.93
CA LEU A 97 -1.83 -3.78 -7.85
C LEU A 97 -0.59 -4.15 -8.64
N ASN A 98 0.48 -4.62 -7.98
CA ASN A 98 1.76 -4.79 -8.66
C ASN A 98 1.85 -6.07 -9.50
N ARG A 99 1.09 -7.12 -9.18
CA ARG A 99 1.04 -8.34 -10.01
C ARG A 99 0.49 -8.07 -11.40
N ARG A 100 -0.36 -7.05 -11.59
CA ARG A 100 -0.82 -6.62 -12.92
C ARG A 100 0.34 -6.19 -13.82
N PHE A 101 1.41 -5.64 -13.23
CA PHE A 101 2.57 -5.11 -13.96
C PHE A 101 3.81 -6.01 -13.92
N ALA A 102 3.92 -6.88 -12.91
CA ALA A 102 5.09 -7.72 -12.71
C ALA A 102 4.73 -9.02 -11.96
N PRO A 103 3.91 -9.90 -12.56
CA PRO A 103 3.44 -11.13 -11.89
C PRO A 103 4.59 -12.06 -11.51
N GLU A 104 5.63 -12.10 -12.33
CA GLU A 104 6.87 -12.84 -12.10
C GLU A 104 7.66 -12.31 -10.88
N LEU A 105 7.51 -11.04 -10.53
CA LEU A 105 8.25 -10.45 -9.43
C LEU A 105 7.55 -10.65 -8.08
N TYR A 106 6.22 -10.57 -8.07
CA TYR A 106 5.39 -10.56 -6.86
C TYR A 106 4.80 -11.95 -6.59
N LEU A 107 5.56 -12.78 -5.88
CA LEU A 107 5.29 -14.21 -5.72
C LEU A 107 4.14 -14.52 -4.76
N GLY A 108 3.85 -13.65 -3.79
CA GLY A 108 2.69 -13.79 -2.90
C GLY A 108 2.91 -13.18 -1.53
N LEU A 109 2.04 -13.55 -0.58
CA LEU A 109 2.26 -13.23 0.83
C LEU A 109 3.20 -14.23 1.48
N ALA A 110 3.92 -13.77 2.48
CA ALA A 110 4.65 -14.59 3.44
C ALA A 110 4.19 -14.21 4.84
N SER A 111 4.06 -15.20 5.73
CA SER A 111 3.84 -14.96 7.15
C SER A 111 5.14 -15.14 7.91
N VAL A 112 5.26 -14.48 9.05
CA VAL A 112 6.28 -14.77 10.07
C VAL A 112 5.55 -15.31 11.26
N SER A 113 5.83 -16.55 11.63
CA SER A 113 5.20 -17.27 12.74
C SER A 113 6.27 -17.83 13.68
N GLY A 114 5.87 -18.69 14.61
CA GLY A 114 6.73 -19.23 15.67
C GLY A 114 6.65 -18.39 16.94
N SER A 115 7.79 -18.17 17.61
CA SER A 115 7.86 -17.31 18.78
C SER A 115 8.56 -15.99 18.46
N CYS A 116 8.30 -14.94 19.26
CA CYS A 116 9.01 -13.67 19.13
C CYS A 116 10.54 -13.81 19.25
N SER A 117 11.03 -14.83 19.97
CA SER A 117 12.45 -15.14 20.12
C SER A 117 13.02 -16.01 19.00
N ARG A 118 12.17 -16.73 18.27
CA ARG A 118 12.56 -17.67 17.22
C ARG A 118 11.59 -17.59 16.03
N PRO A 119 11.54 -16.44 15.33
CA PRO A 119 10.65 -16.25 14.20
C PRO A 119 11.06 -17.08 12.99
N VAL A 120 10.06 -17.55 12.23
CA VAL A 120 10.22 -18.39 11.04
C VAL A 120 9.28 -17.90 9.94
N ILE A 121 9.79 -17.76 8.72
CA ILE A 121 8.95 -17.47 7.55
C ILE A 121 8.10 -18.70 7.23
N ASP A 122 6.80 -18.48 7.02
CA ASP A 122 5.79 -19.51 6.78
C ASP A 122 5.84 -20.64 7.81
N GLY A 123 6.22 -20.31 9.04
CA GLY A 123 6.19 -21.25 10.17
C GLY A 123 4.76 -21.58 10.60
N THR A 124 4.65 -22.56 11.49
CA THR A 124 3.38 -22.94 12.10
C THR A 124 3.03 -22.04 13.30
N GLY A 125 1.75 -22.02 13.68
CA GLY A 125 1.24 -21.28 14.83
C GLY A 125 0.80 -19.85 14.50
N THR A 126 0.77 -19.00 15.52
CA THR A 126 0.26 -17.62 15.41
C THR A 126 1.14 -16.77 14.51
N VAL A 127 0.52 -16.05 13.59
CA VAL A 127 1.20 -15.07 12.73
C VAL A 127 1.59 -13.85 13.56
N LEU A 128 2.88 -13.56 13.57
CA LEU A 128 3.50 -12.42 14.25
C LEU A 128 3.71 -11.23 13.31
N GLU A 129 3.95 -11.49 12.02
CA GLU A 129 4.13 -10.46 10.99
C GLU A 129 3.77 -10.98 9.58
N VAL A 130 3.49 -10.07 8.65
CA VAL A 130 3.22 -10.38 7.24
C VAL A 130 4.17 -9.61 6.31
N ALA A 131 4.57 -10.24 5.21
CA ALA A 131 5.36 -9.63 4.15
C ALA A 131 4.81 -9.93 2.75
N VAL A 132 5.19 -9.08 1.81
CA VAL A 132 5.16 -9.40 0.38
C VAL A 132 6.42 -10.19 0.04
N ARG A 133 6.26 -11.42 -0.46
CA ARG A 133 7.33 -12.24 -1.02
C ARG A 133 7.54 -11.87 -2.48
N MET A 134 8.78 -11.57 -2.80
CA MET A 134 9.21 -11.16 -4.13
C MET A 134 10.42 -11.98 -4.55
N ARG A 135 10.61 -12.13 -5.85
CA ARG A 135 11.88 -12.61 -6.41
C ARG A 135 12.94 -11.54 -6.22
N ARG A 136 14.13 -11.91 -5.76
CA ARG A 136 15.26 -10.97 -5.70
C ARG A 136 15.73 -10.69 -7.12
N PHE A 137 15.97 -9.42 -7.40
CA PHE A 137 16.59 -8.97 -8.64
C PHE A 137 17.58 -7.87 -8.31
N ALA A 138 18.63 -7.71 -9.12
CA ALA A 138 19.50 -6.56 -9.01
C ALA A 138 18.69 -5.33 -9.43
N GLN A 139 18.46 -4.40 -8.51
CA GLN A 139 17.60 -3.24 -8.74
C GLN A 139 17.98 -2.52 -10.04
N CYS A 140 19.27 -2.23 -10.24
CA CYS A 140 19.79 -1.60 -11.46
C CYS A 140 19.51 -2.40 -12.73
N ALA A 141 19.59 -3.74 -12.68
CA ALA A 141 19.29 -4.58 -13.84
C ALA A 141 17.82 -4.50 -14.26
N LEU A 142 16.89 -4.33 -13.30
CA LEU A 142 15.47 -4.12 -13.64
C LEU A 142 15.24 -2.75 -14.28
N TRP A 143 15.85 -1.68 -13.76
CA TRP A 143 15.72 -0.34 -14.36
C TRP A 143 16.33 -0.32 -15.76
N GLN A 144 17.52 -0.89 -15.95
CA GLN A 144 18.16 -1.00 -17.27
C GLN A 144 17.33 -1.85 -18.23
N ALA A 145 16.86 -3.03 -17.81
CA ALA A 145 16.03 -3.88 -18.64
C ALA A 145 14.69 -3.21 -19.00
N ARG A 146 14.09 -2.45 -18.07
CA ARG A 146 12.87 -1.68 -18.32
C ARG A 146 13.13 -0.52 -19.28
N LEU A 147 14.20 0.25 -19.10
CA LEU A 147 14.59 1.30 -20.03
C LEU A 147 14.87 0.73 -21.43
N ALA A 148 15.61 -0.37 -21.54
CA ALA A 148 15.90 -1.02 -22.81
C ALA A 148 14.66 -1.66 -23.45
N ALA A 149 13.70 -2.18 -22.65
CA ALA A 149 12.43 -2.67 -23.17
C ALA A 149 11.55 -1.53 -23.67
N ARG A 150 11.48 -0.42 -22.93
CA ARG A 150 10.71 0.78 -23.30
C ARG A 150 11.28 1.46 -24.54
N ALA A 151 12.59 1.66 -24.60
CA ALA A 151 13.27 2.19 -25.78
C ALA A 151 13.02 1.35 -27.05
N ARG A 152 12.90 0.02 -26.91
CA ARG A 152 12.55 -0.87 -28.03
C ARG A 152 11.07 -0.84 -28.40
N ALA A 153 10.18 -0.64 -27.43
CA ALA A 153 8.75 -0.57 -27.66
C ALA A 153 8.31 0.76 -28.29
N GLY A 154 9.04 1.85 -28.02
CA GLY A 154 8.61 3.21 -28.35
C GLY A 154 7.36 3.62 -27.53
N GLY A 155 6.94 4.89 -27.61
CA GLY A 155 5.71 5.31 -26.93
C GLY A 155 5.85 5.53 -25.41
N ASP A 156 7.07 5.60 -24.87
CA ASP A 156 7.28 5.98 -23.46
C ASP A 156 6.87 7.45 -23.27
N PRO A 157 6.07 7.80 -22.24
CA PRO A 157 5.78 9.20 -21.91
C PRO A 157 7.01 10.10 -21.74
N SER A 158 8.18 9.53 -21.42
CA SER A 158 9.45 10.27 -21.35
C SER A 158 10.12 10.50 -22.72
N ASP A 159 9.68 9.79 -23.76
CA ASP A 159 10.01 9.99 -25.18
C ASP A 159 8.90 10.78 -25.90
N ALA A 160 8.14 11.62 -25.18
CA ALA A 160 6.91 12.23 -25.67
C ALA A 160 7.09 12.99 -27.00
N ASP A 161 6.52 12.41 -28.04
CA ASP A 161 6.31 13.01 -29.36
C ASP A 161 4.83 12.90 -29.76
N GLN A 162 4.47 13.34 -30.97
CA GLN A 162 3.08 13.27 -31.45
C GLN A 162 2.54 11.84 -31.54
N ALA A 163 3.41 10.85 -31.78
CA ALA A 163 3.00 9.45 -31.87
C ALA A 163 2.71 8.87 -30.48
N VAL A 164 3.50 9.22 -29.46
CA VAL A 164 3.25 8.89 -28.06
C VAL A 164 1.93 9.50 -27.59
N LEU A 165 1.65 10.77 -27.92
CA LEU A 165 0.39 11.43 -27.58
C LEU A 165 -0.80 10.71 -28.23
N ALA A 166 -0.72 10.40 -29.53
CA ALA A 166 -1.78 9.67 -30.23
C ALA A 166 -2.02 8.27 -29.63
N TYR A 167 -0.95 7.56 -29.27
CA TYR A 167 -1.03 6.27 -28.59
C TYR A 167 -1.72 6.40 -27.22
N GLN A 168 -1.33 7.37 -26.39
CA GLN A 168 -1.94 7.61 -25.09
C GLN A 168 -3.41 7.97 -25.21
N MET A 169 -3.79 8.83 -26.16
CA MET A 169 -5.19 9.17 -26.42
C MET A 169 -6.01 7.96 -26.84
N THR A 170 -5.42 7.07 -27.64
CA THR A 170 -6.08 5.83 -28.10
C THR A 170 -6.23 4.80 -26.97
N HIS A 171 -5.27 4.73 -26.05
CA HIS A 171 -5.22 3.73 -24.98
C HIS A 171 -5.62 4.26 -23.59
N ALA A 172 -5.99 5.54 -23.47
CA ALA A 172 -6.43 6.15 -22.22
C ALA A 172 -7.59 5.39 -21.57
N GLY A 173 -8.49 4.79 -22.36
CA GLY A 173 -9.57 3.95 -21.85
C GLY A 173 -9.14 2.56 -21.36
N ALA A 174 -7.99 2.06 -21.79
CA ALA A 174 -7.48 0.72 -21.42
C ALA A 174 -6.55 0.74 -20.19
N GLN A 175 -5.94 1.89 -19.90
CA GLN A 175 -5.11 2.13 -18.71
C GLN A 175 -5.82 2.97 -17.65
N GLY A 176 -7.09 3.31 -17.89
CA GLY A 176 -7.93 4.08 -16.99
C GLY A 176 -8.34 3.32 -15.74
N LEU A 177 -8.80 4.07 -14.75
CA LEU A 177 -9.53 3.53 -13.61
C LEU A 177 -10.72 2.70 -14.13
N SER A 178 -11.01 1.56 -13.49
CA SER A 178 -12.23 0.80 -13.76
C SER A 178 -13.49 1.64 -13.50
N ALA A 179 -14.67 1.20 -13.96
CA ALA A 179 -15.92 1.94 -13.75
C ALA A 179 -16.18 2.23 -12.26
N ASP A 180 -15.88 1.27 -11.38
CA ASP A 180 -16.01 1.42 -9.94
C ASP A 180 -14.97 2.41 -9.39
N GLU A 181 -13.70 2.29 -9.83
CA GLU A 181 -12.63 3.22 -9.45
C GLU A 181 -12.87 4.66 -9.99
N LEU A 182 -13.55 4.81 -11.12
CA LEU A 182 -13.96 6.10 -11.70
C LEU A 182 -15.09 6.76 -10.90
N ASP A 183 -16.08 5.99 -10.41
CA ASP A 183 -17.11 6.54 -9.52
C ASP A 183 -16.53 6.97 -8.16
N GLU A 184 -15.36 6.41 -7.80
CA GLU A 184 -14.60 6.80 -6.62
C GLU A 184 -13.68 8.00 -6.82
N ALA A 185 -13.27 8.28 -8.05
CA ALA A 185 -12.27 9.29 -8.36
C ALA A 185 -12.87 10.70 -8.48
N VAL A 186 -12.10 11.70 -8.06
CA VAL A 186 -12.40 13.10 -8.36
C VAL A 186 -11.51 13.56 -9.49
N ALA A 187 -12.11 13.92 -10.62
CA ALA A 187 -11.38 14.47 -11.76
C ALA A 187 -10.73 15.81 -11.40
N VAL A 188 -9.43 15.90 -11.69
CA VAL A 188 -8.61 17.11 -11.59
C VAL A 188 -7.98 17.36 -12.95
N THR A 189 -8.28 18.51 -13.54
CA THR A 189 -7.70 18.97 -14.81
C THR A 189 -6.54 19.91 -14.51
N ASN A 190 -5.34 19.59 -15.02
CA ASN A 190 -4.10 20.31 -14.70
C ASN A 190 -3.78 21.48 -15.65
N ASP A 191 -4.67 21.75 -16.60
CA ASP A 191 -4.57 22.79 -17.62
C ASP A 191 -5.40 24.06 -17.29
N ALA A 192 -6.24 24.00 -16.26
CA ALA A 192 -6.97 25.17 -15.76
C ALA A 192 -6.08 26.02 -14.83
N ARG A 193 -6.30 27.34 -14.81
CA ARG A 193 -5.69 28.20 -13.78
C ARG A 193 -6.13 27.71 -12.40
N CYS A 194 -5.18 27.44 -11.51
CA CYS A 194 -5.46 27.10 -10.12
C CYS A 194 -5.79 28.38 -9.34
N ASP A 195 -7.02 28.87 -9.53
CA ASP A 195 -7.58 29.98 -8.77
C ASP A 195 -8.50 29.49 -7.64
N GLY A 196 -8.98 30.45 -6.83
CA GLY A 196 -9.83 30.13 -5.68
C GLY A 196 -11.15 29.45 -6.05
N GLU A 197 -11.68 29.72 -7.24
CA GLU A 197 -12.94 29.14 -7.72
C GLU A 197 -12.72 27.68 -8.14
N ALA A 198 -11.61 27.38 -8.83
CA ALA A 198 -11.21 26.02 -9.17
C ALA A 198 -10.99 25.15 -7.92
N LEU A 199 -10.32 25.71 -6.90
CA LEU A 199 -10.11 25.03 -5.62
C LEU A 199 -11.43 24.78 -4.87
N ALA A 200 -12.33 25.77 -4.86
CA ALA A 200 -13.64 25.63 -4.23
C ALA A 200 -14.50 24.56 -4.93
N ALA A 201 -14.49 24.53 -6.26
CA ALA A 201 -15.20 23.53 -7.04
C ALA A 201 -14.66 22.11 -6.78
N LEU A 202 -13.34 21.95 -6.69
CA LEU A 202 -12.72 20.66 -6.34
C LEU A 202 -13.13 20.21 -4.92
N ALA A 203 -13.07 21.13 -3.95
CA ALA A 203 -13.46 20.86 -2.57
C ALA A 203 -14.94 20.44 -2.45
N SER A 204 -15.83 21.08 -3.23
CA SER A 204 -17.25 20.71 -3.28
C SER A 204 -17.46 19.31 -3.86
N ARG A 205 -16.80 18.97 -4.98
CA ARG A 205 -16.87 17.60 -5.56
C ARG A 205 -16.36 16.54 -4.58
N TRP A 206 -15.28 16.84 -3.86
CA TRP A 206 -14.76 15.98 -2.79
C TRP A 206 -15.78 15.79 -1.67
N ARG A 207 -16.43 16.87 -1.22
CA ARG A 207 -17.44 16.83 -0.15
C ARG A 207 -18.67 16.02 -0.54
N GLU A 208 -19.20 16.23 -1.74
CA GLU A 208 -20.34 15.47 -2.27
C GLU A 208 -20.02 13.98 -2.38
N ARG A 209 -18.79 13.65 -2.80
CA ARG A 209 -18.31 12.26 -2.86
C ARG A 209 -18.27 11.62 -1.47
N LEU A 210 -17.68 12.28 -0.48
CA LEU A 210 -17.62 11.79 0.90
C LEU A 210 -19.03 11.59 1.48
N GLN A 211 -19.98 12.47 1.14
CA GLN A 211 -21.39 12.30 1.51
C GLN A 211 -22.07 11.11 0.82
N ARG A 212 -21.78 10.85 -0.46
CA ARG A 212 -22.28 9.65 -1.17
C ARG A 212 -21.75 8.37 -0.53
N GLN A 213 -20.45 8.29 -0.22
CA GLN A 213 -19.87 7.15 0.49
C GLN A 213 -20.51 6.95 1.88
N ALA A 214 -20.70 8.02 2.64
CA ALA A 214 -21.36 7.94 3.96
C ALA A 214 -22.82 7.46 3.89
N ARG A 215 -23.54 7.75 2.79
CA ARG A 215 -24.92 7.26 2.56
C ARG A 215 -24.97 5.80 2.12
N ALA A 216 -23.96 5.33 1.38
CA ALA A 216 -23.86 3.94 0.91
C ALA A 216 -23.47 2.96 2.04
N SER A 217 -22.77 3.43 3.08
CA SER A 217 -22.44 2.68 4.29
C SER A 217 -23.01 3.38 5.54
N PRO A 218 -24.30 3.18 5.87
CA PRO A 218 -24.98 3.90 6.96
C PRO A 218 -24.44 3.59 8.37
N GLY A 219 -23.48 2.65 8.51
CA GLY A 219 -22.90 2.22 9.77
C GLY A 219 -21.69 3.04 10.26
N ASP A 220 -21.07 3.88 9.44
CA ASP A 220 -19.88 4.64 9.86
C ASP A 220 -20.01 6.14 9.57
N GLN A 221 -20.77 6.82 10.44
CA GLN A 221 -20.80 8.28 10.48
C GLN A 221 -19.51 8.78 11.14
N GLY A 222 -18.43 8.88 10.35
CA GLY A 222 -17.24 9.64 10.68
C GLY A 222 -17.49 11.13 10.45
N THR A 223 -17.49 11.92 11.52
CA THR A 223 -17.60 13.38 11.43
C THR A 223 -16.34 13.97 10.79
N LEU A 224 -16.44 14.50 9.57
CA LEU A 224 -15.40 15.37 8.99
C LEU A 224 -15.39 16.71 9.73
N LEU A 225 -14.59 16.80 10.79
CA LEU A 225 -14.26 18.06 11.46
C LEU A 225 -13.28 18.86 10.59
N LEU A 226 -13.79 19.58 9.61
CA LEU A 226 -13.09 20.77 9.09
C LEU A 226 -13.33 21.89 10.11
N SER A 227 -12.47 21.98 11.13
CA SER A 227 -12.48 23.13 12.02
C SER A 227 -11.82 24.31 11.32
N ASP A 228 -12.64 25.33 11.04
CA ASP A 228 -12.19 26.62 10.55
C ASP A 228 -11.46 27.34 11.68
N ARG A 229 -10.12 27.28 11.69
CA ARG A 229 -9.32 28.10 12.61
C ARG A 229 -9.25 29.52 12.06
N GLN A 230 -10.35 30.25 12.11
CA GLN A 230 -10.30 31.70 12.20
C GLN A 230 -10.08 32.07 13.67
N ALA A 231 -8.81 32.25 14.05
CA ALA A 231 -8.49 33.01 15.26
C ALA A 231 -8.30 34.47 14.84
N PRO A 232 -9.09 35.44 15.36
CA PRO A 232 -8.72 36.84 15.24
C PRO A 232 -7.48 37.10 16.10
N VAL A 233 -6.48 37.72 15.50
CA VAL A 233 -5.39 38.37 16.22
C VAL A 233 -6.01 39.56 16.96
N GLN A 234 -5.97 39.52 18.29
CA GLN A 234 -5.99 40.70 19.15
C GLN A 234 -4.79 40.62 20.08
#